data_AF-A0A936YTB4-F1
#
_entry.id   AF-A0A936YTB4-F1
#
_cell.length_a   1.000
_cell.length_b   1.000
_cell.length_c   1.000
_cell.angle_alpha   90.00
_cell.angle_beta   90.00
_cell.angle_gamma   90.00
#
_symmetry.space_group_name_H-M   'P 1'
#
loop_
_entity.id
_entity.type
_entity.pdbx_description
1 polymer ?
#
loop_
_entity_poly.entity_id
_entity_poly.type
_entity_poly.pdbx_seq_one_letter_code
_entity_poly.pdbx_strand_id
1 'polypeptide(L)'
;MTKDDSEAEDSPKGRVSIDFSCGPGAAGRKSPIIRAAVAPFEARGIAELSDGVVSHCEGEIEAIADSLRDSLLQAFRAGATHFRAVVYARPLDEDACRSYIDSMTPVLASLNSEIVPINELRPSDVPLEWNGRLVAGVRELAAAPETVDVVDDQLRKARSIFGPLENLRRNERLKVLAWFRDQNVFQQRRAIDRIGVQMQVSRATIYNDMKALDRDDSDVSASGF
;
A
#
# COMPACT_ATOMS: atom_id res chain seq x y z
N MET A 1 -13.36 -44.97 -22.41
CA MET A 1 -12.41 -44.11 -23.12
C MET A 1 -12.26 -42.84 -22.29
N THR A 2 -11.30 -42.79 -21.35
CA THR A 2 -9.89 -42.33 -21.54
C THR A 2 -9.83 -40.92 -22.11
N LYS A 3 -9.07 -39.95 -21.58
CA LYS A 3 -8.22 -39.75 -20.40
C LYS A 3 -7.76 -38.28 -20.54
N ASP A 4 -7.63 -37.54 -19.44
CA ASP A 4 -6.73 -36.36 -19.20
C ASP A 4 -7.36 -35.53 -18.06
N ASP A 5 -6.97 -35.57 -16.79
CA ASP A 5 -5.84 -36.16 -16.06
C ASP A 5 -4.43 -35.81 -16.59
N SER A 6 -4.10 -34.51 -16.63
CA SER A 6 -2.74 -33.95 -16.45
C SER A 6 -2.88 -32.41 -16.31
N GLU A 7 -2.44 -31.65 -15.30
CA GLU A 7 -1.44 -31.82 -14.25
C GLU A 7 -1.83 -30.87 -13.09
N ALA A 8 -2.08 -31.40 -11.90
CA ALA A 8 -2.08 -30.65 -10.64
C ALA A 8 -1.57 -31.55 -9.51
N GLU A 9 -0.54 -32.34 -9.82
CA GLU A 9 0.25 -33.11 -8.86
C GLU A 9 1.61 -32.44 -8.78
N ASP A 10 1.82 -31.58 -7.77
CA ASP A 10 3.01 -31.60 -6.89
C ASP A 10 2.95 -30.46 -5.84
N SER A 11 1.86 -30.37 -5.07
CA SER A 11 1.94 -29.61 -3.81
C SER A 11 2.46 -30.58 -2.74
N PRO A 12 3.67 -30.38 -2.20
CA PRO A 12 4.24 -31.30 -1.22
C PRO A 12 3.39 -31.27 0.05
N LYS A 13 2.55 -32.30 0.22
CA LYS A 13 1.75 -32.49 1.44
C LYS A 13 2.72 -32.61 2.61
N GLY A 14 2.74 -31.60 3.48
CA GLY A 14 3.58 -31.61 4.70
C GLY A 14 4.63 -30.53 4.74
N ARG A 15 4.89 -29.78 3.67
CA ARG A 15 5.86 -28.66 3.71
C ARG A 15 5.21 -27.34 4.12
N VAL A 16 5.91 -26.61 4.97
CA VAL A 16 5.51 -25.29 5.44
C VAL A 16 6.66 -24.32 5.30
N SER A 17 6.32 -23.05 5.20
CA SER A 17 7.29 -21.96 5.27
C SER A 17 7.11 -21.20 6.58
N ILE A 18 8.20 -20.68 7.14
CA ILE A 18 8.17 -19.92 8.39
C ILE A 18 9.00 -18.65 8.25
N ASP A 19 8.42 -17.55 8.70
CA ASP A 19 9.09 -16.27 8.88
C ASP A 19 9.18 -15.99 10.38
N PHE A 20 10.38 -15.77 10.90
CA PHE A 20 10.57 -15.46 12.32
C PHE A 20 11.55 -14.31 12.58
N SER A 21 11.34 -13.63 13.70
CA SER A 21 12.21 -12.55 14.17
C SER A 21 12.28 -12.49 15.69
N CYS A 22 13.42 -12.03 16.21
CA CYS A 22 13.68 -11.92 17.65
C CYS A 22 14.61 -10.75 17.95
N GLY A 23 14.40 -10.07 19.08
CA GLY A 23 15.15 -8.86 19.47
C GLY A 23 15.57 -8.85 20.94
N PRO A 24 16.37 -7.86 21.40
CA PRO A 24 16.59 -6.56 20.78
C PRO A 24 17.76 -6.59 19.79
N GLY A 25 17.49 -6.81 18.50
CA GLY A 25 18.49 -6.70 17.45
C GLY A 25 18.39 -5.32 16.80
N ALA A 26 19.42 -4.50 16.89
CA ALA A 26 19.54 -3.31 16.05
C ALA A 26 19.82 -3.74 14.60
N ALA A 27 19.20 -3.07 13.63
CA ALA A 27 19.34 -3.37 12.21
C ALA A 27 20.82 -3.40 11.76
N GLY A 28 21.19 -4.36 10.91
CA GLY A 28 22.43 -4.33 10.13
C GLY A 28 23.54 -5.33 10.49
N ARG A 29 23.44 -6.10 11.59
CA ARG A 29 24.30 -7.28 11.85
C ARG A 29 23.50 -8.37 12.58
N LYS A 30 23.65 -9.65 12.20
CA LYS A 30 23.06 -10.77 12.95
C LYS A 30 23.58 -10.74 14.38
N SER A 31 22.74 -10.25 15.29
CA SER A 31 22.96 -10.27 16.73
C SER A 31 23.24 -11.72 17.18
N PRO A 32 24.04 -11.93 18.25
CA PRO A 32 24.15 -13.25 18.89
C PRO A 32 22.78 -13.91 19.13
N ILE A 33 21.74 -13.12 19.39
CA ILE A 33 20.36 -13.57 19.55
C ILE A 33 19.81 -14.19 18.25
N ILE A 34 20.00 -13.52 17.11
CA ILE A 34 19.53 -14.01 15.80
C ILE A 34 20.29 -15.30 15.43
N ARG A 35 21.61 -15.34 15.65
CA ARG A 35 22.39 -16.57 15.41
C ARG A 35 21.89 -17.74 16.27
N ALA A 36 21.59 -17.50 17.53
CA ALA A 36 21.02 -18.52 18.42
C ALA A 36 19.63 -18.98 17.98
N ALA A 37 18.80 -18.07 17.45
CA ALA A 37 17.49 -18.40 16.91
C ALA A 37 17.58 -19.21 15.61
N VAL A 38 18.58 -18.97 14.77
CA VAL A 38 18.76 -19.64 13.48
C VAL A 38 19.39 -21.03 13.61
N ALA A 39 20.33 -21.20 14.55
CA ALA A 39 21.13 -22.42 14.67
C ALA A 39 20.32 -23.74 14.68
N PRO A 40 19.12 -23.84 15.30
CA PRO A 40 18.32 -25.06 15.26
C PRO A 40 17.79 -25.46 13.89
N PHE A 41 17.59 -24.50 12.99
CA PHE A 41 17.20 -24.74 11.59
C PHE A 41 18.41 -25.25 10.80
N GLU A 42 19.55 -24.57 10.91
CA GLU A 42 20.80 -24.97 10.25
C GLU A 42 21.25 -26.37 10.68
N ALA A 43 21.14 -26.71 11.97
CA ALA A 43 21.49 -28.01 12.50
C ALA A 43 20.66 -29.17 11.92
N ARG A 44 19.49 -28.86 11.35
CA ARG A 44 18.60 -29.80 10.67
C ARG A 44 18.70 -29.72 9.14
N GLY A 45 19.67 -28.96 8.62
CA GLY A 45 19.85 -28.77 7.18
C GLY A 45 18.76 -27.90 6.53
N ILE A 46 18.00 -27.14 7.32
CA ILE A 46 16.99 -26.22 6.82
C ILE A 46 17.70 -24.91 6.50
N ALA A 47 17.73 -24.57 5.21
CA ALA A 47 18.36 -23.34 4.76
C ALA A 47 17.58 -22.12 5.24
N GLU A 48 18.30 -21.15 5.80
CA GLU A 48 17.76 -19.85 6.17
C GLU A 48 18.07 -18.83 5.06
N LEU A 49 17.03 -18.16 4.58
CA LEU A 49 17.14 -16.93 3.81
C LEU A 49 16.87 -15.77 4.77
N SER A 50 17.88 -14.94 5.04
CA SER A 50 17.75 -13.81 5.95
C SER A 50 17.88 -12.50 5.21
N ASP A 51 16.93 -11.59 5.42
CA ASP A 51 16.97 -10.23 4.90
C ASP A 51 17.60 -9.23 5.89
N GLY A 52 18.08 -9.73 7.04
CA GLY A 52 18.66 -8.96 8.13
C GLY A 52 17.68 -8.54 9.24
N VAL A 53 16.37 -8.73 9.04
CA VAL A 53 15.30 -8.40 9.99
C VAL A 53 14.45 -9.62 10.31
N VAL A 54 14.16 -10.44 9.29
CA VAL A 54 13.37 -11.66 9.34
C VAL A 54 14.22 -12.82 8.79
N SER A 55 14.09 -13.96 9.45
CA SER A 55 14.66 -15.23 9.03
C SER A 55 13.57 -16.06 8.38
N HIS A 56 13.79 -16.46 7.14
CA HIS A 56 12.89 -17.30 6.36
C HIS A 56 13.44 -18.72 6.22
N CYS A 57 12.62 -19.72 6.54
CA CYS A 57 12.96 -21.13 6.40
C CYS A 57 11.80 -21.90 5.76
N GLU A 58 12.11 -22.94 4.99
CA GLU A 58 11.12 -23.86 4.42
C GLU A 58 11.52 -25.31 4.66
N GLY A 59 10.55 -26.17 4.96
CA GLY A 59 10.81 -27.58 5.19
C GLY A 59 9.56 -28.37 5.56
N GLU A 60 9.76 -29.64 5.91
CA GLU A 60 8.68 -30.49 6.43
C GLU A 60 8.15 -29.95 7.76
N ILE A 61 6.85 -30.09 7.99
CA ILE A 61 6.13 -29.50 9.13
C ILE A 61 6.69 -29.96 10.47
N GLU A 62 7.02 -31.24 10.63
CA GLU A 62 7.62 -31.73 11.86
C GLU A 62 9.01 -31.13 12.09
N ALA A 63 9.83 -31.04 11.04
CA ALA A 63 11.18 -30.48 11.12
C ALA A 63 11.14 -28.99 11.45
N ILE A 64 10.21 -28.23 10.86
CA ILE A 64 9.99 -26.82 11.16
C ILE A 64 9.47 -26.64 12.59
N ALA A 65 8.51 -27.45 13.03
CA ALA A 65 7.96 -27.36 14.39
C ALA A 65 9.03 -27.63 15.47
N ASP A 66 9.84 -28.68 15.29
CA ASP A 66 10.96 -28.98 16.19
C ASP A 66 12.02 -27.88 16.18
N SER A 67 12.34 -27.33 15.01
CA SER A 67 13.29 -26.23 14.88
C SER A 67 12.78 -24.96 15.57
N LEU A 68 11.50 -24.64 15.39
CA LEU A 68 10.85 -23.48 16.00
C LEU A 68 10.85 -23.57 17.54
N ARG A 69 10.54 -24.75 18.10
CA ARG A 69 10.61 -24.99 19.54
C ARG A 69 12.01 -24.69 20.07
N ASP A 70 13.03 -25.27 19.46
CA ASP A 70 14.41 -25.13 19.91
C ASP A 70 14.93 -23.70 19.69
N SER A 71 14.52 -23.06 18.58
CA SER A 71 14.84 -21.67 18.22
C SER A 71 14.31 -20.69 19.26
N LEU A 72 13.03 -20.82 19.64
CA LEU A 72 12.41 -20.01 20.66
C LEU A 72 13.18 -20.12 21.99
N LEU A 73 13.50 -21.34 22.43
CA LEU A 73 14.24 -21.58 23.66
C LEU A 73 15.65 -20.98 23.63
N GLN A 74 16.37 -21.14 22.52
CA GLN A 74 17.73 -20.62 22.37
C GLN A 74 17.75 -19.09 22.28
N ALA A 75 16.80 -18.48 21.58
CA ALA A 75 16.66 -17.04 21.49
C ALA A 75 16.47 -16.40 22.88
N PHE A 76 15.54 -16.92 23.69
CA PHE A 76 15.32 -16.40 25.04
C PHE A 76 16.52 -16.63 25.97
N ARG A 77 17.21 -17.77 25.86
CA ARG A 77 18.46 -18.02 26.60
C ARG A 77 19.59 -17.07 26.21
N ALA A 78 19.61 -16.63 24.95
CA ALA A 78 20.55 -15.64 24.44
C ALA A 78 20.16 -14.19 24.81
N GLY A 79 19.06 -13.99 25.54
CA GLY A 79 18.61 -12.67 26.01
C GLY A 79 17.56 -12.00 25.12
N ALA A 80 16.86 -12.75 24.27
CA ALA A 80 15.74 -12.19 23.52
C ALA A 80 14.64 -11.68 24.47
N THR A 81 14.06 -10.53 24.17
CA THR A 81 12.89 -9.99 24.89
C THR A 81 11.57 -10.32 24.20
N HIS A 82 11.63 -10.64 22.90
CA HIS A 82 10.49 -11.11 22.13
C HIS A 82 10.94 -12.09 21.04
N PHE A 83 10.01 -12.94 20.64
CA PHE A 83 10.13 -13.86 19.51
C PHE A 83 8.79 -13.87 18.77
N ARG A 84 8.83 -13.63 17.45
CA ARG A 84 7.65 -13.68 16.58
C ARG A 84 7.92 -14.72 15.51
N ALA A 85 6.94 -15.58 15.26
CA ALA A 85 6.96 -16.49 14.13
C ALA A 85 5.59 -16.49 13.44
N VAL A 86 5.61 -16.59 12.13
CA VAL A 86 4.45 -16.79 11.28
C VAL A 86 4.71 -18.03 10.43
N VAL A 87 3.80 -18.98 10.46
CA VAL A 87 3.92 -20.24 9.71
C VAL A 87 2.87 -20.26 8.62
N TYR A 88 3.29 -20.60 7.41
CA TYR A 88 2.46 -20.67 6.22
C TYR A 88 2.31 -22.14 5.79
N ALA A 89 1.06 -22.56 5.56
CA ALA A 89 0.73 -23.94 5.20
C ALA A 89 1.17 -24.35 3.79
N ARG A 90 1.71 -23.42 3.00
CA ARG A 90 2.25 -23.68 1.66
C ARG A 90 3.55 -22.88 1.47
N PRO A 91 4.62 -23.49 0.93
CA PRO A 91 5.80 -22.77 0.45
C PRO A 91 5.39 -21.67 -0.53
N LEU A 92 6.12 -20.56 -0.56
CA LEU A 92 5.87 -19.55 -1.59
C LEU A 92 6.37 -20.08 -2.92
N ASP A 93 5.52 -20.00 -3.94
CA ASP A 93 5.99 -19.99 -5.30
C ASP A 93 6.59 -18.60 -5.57
N GLU A 94 7.93 -18.50 -5.57
CA GLU A 94 8.65 -17.24 -5.80
C GLU A 94 8.28 -16.61 -7.14
N ASP A 95 7.99 -17.42 -8.16
CA ASP A 95 7.59 -16.94 -9.48
C ASP A 95 6.15 -16.41 -9.46
N ALA A 96 5.26 -17.04 -8.69
CA ALA A 96 3.93 -16.49 -8.45
C ALA A 96 3.99 -15.15 -7.69
N CYS A 97 4.87 -15.02 -6.69
CA CYS A 97 5.08 -13.77 -5.97
C CYS A 97 5.62 -12.66 -6.88
N ARG A 98 6.61 -12.98 -7.71
CA ARG A 98 7.16 -12.06 -8.71
C ARG A 98 6.08 -11.63 -9.70
N SER A 99 5.31 -12.59 -10.24
CA SER A 99 4.20 -12.30 -11.14
C SER A 99 3.13 -11.42 -10.50
N TYR A 100 2.83 -11.62 -9.22
CA TYR A 100 1.90 -10.76 -8.49
C TYR A 100 2.44 -9.33 -8.33
N ILE A 101 3.69 -9.18 -7.88
CA ILE A 101 4.39 -7.90 -7.74
C ILE A 101 4.41 -7.15 -9.09
N ASP A 102 4.79 -7.84 -10.17
CA ASP A 102 4.82 -7.29 -11.52
C ASP A 102 3.43 -6.83 -11.98
N SER A 103 2.39 -7.61 -11.68
CA SER A 103 1.01 -7.26 -12.01
C SER A 103 0.50 -6.02 -11.26
N MET A 104 1.02 -5.74 -10.06
CA MET A 104 0.67 -4.57 -9.27
C MET A 104 1.41 -3.32 -9.70
N THR A 105 2.58 -3.46 -10.32
CA THR A 105 3.43 -2.34 -10.78
C THR A 105 2.67 -1.26 -11.57
N PRO A 106 1.88 -1.57 -12.63
CA PRO A 106 1.15 -0.53 -13.37
C PRO A 106 0.09 0.20 -12.53
N VAL A 107 -0.57 -0.51 -11.61
CA VAL A 107 -1.57 0.09 -10.70
C VAL A 107 -0.88 1.05 -9.74
N LEU A 108 0.22 0.63 -9.12
CA LEU A 108 0.97 1.45 -8.17
C LEU A 108 1.58 2.68 -8.84
N ALA A 109 2.09 2.53 -10.07
CA ALA A 109 2.56 3.66 -10.88
C ALA A 109 1.45 4.70 -11.11
N SER A 110 0.21 4.27 -11.36
CA SER A 110 -0.94 5.19 -11.52
C SER A 110 -1.31 5.94 -10.24
N LEU A 111 -0.95 5.38 -9.07
CA LEU A 111 -1.16 5.96 -7.75
C LEU A 111 0.06 6.73 -7.25
N ASN A 112 1.04 7.03 -8.12
CA ASN A 112 2.31 7.66 -7.77
C ASN A 112 2.98 6.96 -6.58
N SER A 113 2.98 5.64 -6.61
CA SER A 113 3.53 4.77 -5.57
C SER A 113 4.52 3.79 -6.17
N GLU A 114 5.49 3.36 -5.38
CA GLU A 114 6.50 2.38 -5.75
C GLU A 114 6.39 1.12 -4.90
N ILE A 115 6.92 0.02 -5.45
CA ILE A 115 7.13 -1.22 -4.73
C ILE A 115 8.44 -1.10 -3.96
N VAL A 116 8.38 -1.40 -2.66
CA VAL A 116 9.53 -1.39 -1.76
C VAL A 116 9.89 -2.83 -1.39
N PRO A 117 11.16 -3.24 -1.53
CA PRO A 117 11.62 -4.54 -1.03
C PRO A 117 11.38 -4.71 0.48
N ILE A 118 11.14 -5.95 0.94
CA ILE A 118 10.86 -6.24 2.36
C ILE A 118 11.96 -5.70 3.30
N ASN A 119 13.22 -5.82 2.88
CA ASN A 119 14.39 -5.35 3.64
C ASN A 119 14.52 -3.82 3.71
N GLU A 120 13.73 -3.07 2.95
CA GLU A 120 13.71 -1.61 2.93
C GLU A 120 12.42 -1.02 3.51
N LEU A 121 11.55 -1.89 4.05
CA LEU A 121 10.28 -1.50 4.64
C LEU A 121 10.47 -0.55 5.83
N ARG A 122 9.65 0.49 5.83
CA ARG A 122 9.49 1.44 6.92
C ARG A 122 8.11 1.23 7.56
N PRO A 123 7.93 1.64 8.83
CA PRO A 123 6.64 1.54 9.50
C PRO A 123 5.50 2.30 8.80
N SER A 124 5.82 3.28 7.95
CA SER A 124 4.87 4.06 7.16
C SER A 124 4.46 3.42 5.85
N ASP A 125 5.16 2.38 5.40
CA ASP A 125 4.86 1.72 4.14
C ASP A 125 3.65 0.79 4.31
N VAL A 126 2.86 0.66 3.24
CA VAL A 126 1.69 -0.23 3.24
C VAL A 126 2.16 -1.65 2.87
N PRO A 127 1.85 -2.68 3.68
CA PRO A 127 2.27 -4.04 3.38
C PRO A 127 1.53 -4.55 2.13
N LEU A 128 2.29 -5.11 1.18
CA LEU A 128 1.75 -5.85 0.06
C LEU A 128 1.85 -7.34 0.39
N GLU A 129 0.70 -7.97 0.57
CA GLU A 129 0.61 -9.38 0.94
C GLU A 129 0.07 -10.23 -0.21
N TRP A 130 0.57 -11.47 -0.30
CA TRP A 130 0.08 -12.52 -1.20
C TRP A 130 -0.11 -13.79 -0.38
N ASN A 131 -1.31 -14.37 -0.43
CA ASN A 131 -1.68 -15.55 0.38
C ASN A 131 -1.34 -15.39 1.88
N GLY A 132 -1.50 -14.18 2.42
CA GLY A 132 -1.23 -13.85 3.82
C GLY A 132 0.24 -13.68 4.17
N ARG A 133 1.16 -13.81 3.20
CA ARG A 133 2.59 -13.53 3.38
C ARG A 133 2.95 -12.16 2.83
N LEU A 134 3.74 -11.42 3.58
CA LEU A 134 4.32 -10.14 3.15
C LEU A 134 5.31 -10.41 2.02
N VAL A 135 5.06 -9.84 0.84
CA VAL A 135 5.89 -10.03 -0.36
C VAL A 135 6.64 -8.76 -0.77
N ALA A 136 6.11 -7.59 -0.40
CA ALA A 136 6.74 -6.29 -0.59
C ALA A 136 6.06 -5.23 0.29
N GLY A 137 6.58 -4.00 0.24
CA GLY A 137 5.87 -2.80 0.65
C GLY A 137 5.37 -2.00 -0.53
N VAL A 138 4.43 -1.10 -0.25
CA VAL A 138 4.04 -0.01 -1.13
C VAL A 138 4.37 1.29 -0.43
N ARG A 139 5.10 2.16 -1.12
CA ARG A 139 5.43 3.50 -0.63
C ARG A 139 4.88 4.53 -1.59
N GLU A 140 4.12 5.48 -1.06
CA GLU A 140 3.72 6.66 -1.81
C GLU A 140 4.98 7.47 -2.12
N LEU A 141 5.25 7.72 -3.40
CA LEU A 141 6.29 8.64 -3.79
C LEU A 141 5.79 10.04 -3.46
N ALA A 142 6.60 10.83 -2.76
CA ALA A 142 6.33 12.27 -2.69
C ALA A 142 6.26 12.77 -4.13
N ALA A 143 5.15 13.45 -4.48
CA ALA A 143 4.92 13.92 -5.83
C ALA A 143 6.20 14.57 -6.38
N ALA A 144 6.75 13.98 -7.45
CA ALA A 144 7.71 14.71 -8.26
C ALA A 144 7.04 16.05 -8.66
N PRO A 145 7.76 17.17 -8.74
CA PRO A 145 7.17 18.48 -9.06
C PRO A 145 6.45 18.59 -10.42
N GLU A 146 6.28 17.48 -11.15
CA GLU A 146 5.82 17.46 -12.55
C GLU A 146 4.54 16.65 -12.81
N THR A 147 3.91 16.06 -11.79
CA THR A 147 2.49 15.69 -11.96
C THR A 147 1.71 17.00 -11.87
N VAL A 148 1.36 17.58 -13.01
CA VAL A 148 0.51 18.78 -13.06
C VAL A 148 -0.71 18.48 -12.20
N ASP A 149 -0.79 19.16 -11.07
CA ASP A 149 -1.86 18.95 -10.13
C ASP A 149 -3.18 19.23 -10.84
N VAL A 150 -4.06 18.23 -10.89
CA VAL A 150 -5.33 18.32 -11.64
C VAL A 150 -6.11 19.56 -11.22
N VAL A 151 -6.05 19.96 -9.95
CA VAL A 151 -6.71 21.17 -9.47
C VAL A 151 -6.03 22.42 -10.03
N ASP A 152 -4.69 22.46 -10.08
CA ASP A 152 -3.97 23.61 -10.65
C ASP A 152 -4.15 23.73 -12.16
N ASP A 153 -4.21 22.61 -12.87
CA ASP A 153 -4.53 22.59 -14.30
C ASP A 153 -5.90 23.19 -14.57
N GLN A 154 -6.90 22.76 -13.80
CA GLN A 154 -8.25 23.26 -13.92
C GLN A 154 -8.37 24.71 -13.48
N LEU A 155 -7.64 25.15 -12.45
CA LEU A 155 -7.53 26.57 -12.07
C LEU A 155 -6.91 27.41 -13.19
N ARG A 156 -5.91 26.90 -13.91
CA ARG A 156 -5.30 27.58 -15.07
C ARG A 156 -6.28 27.68 -16.23
N LYS A 157 -7.01 26.61 -16.54
CA LYS A 157 -8.07 26.61 -17.57
C LYS A 157 -9.20 27.57 -17.21
N ALA A 158 -9.68 27.55 -15.96
CA ALA A 158 -10.68 28.47 -15.48
C ALA A 158 -10.24 29.93 -15.63
N ARG A 159 -8.97 30.26 -15.33
CA ARG A 159 -8.42 31.61 -15.56
C ARG A 159 -8.46 32.02 -17.03
N SER A 160 -8.24 31.09 -17.96
CA SER A 160 -8.32 31.38 -19.41
C SER A 160 -9.76 31.63 -19.89
N ILE A 161 -10.75 31.02 -19.24
CA ILE A 161 -12.16 31.08 -19.64
C ILE A 161 -12.87 32.27 -18.98
N PHE A 162 -12.63 32.47 -17.68
CA PHE A 162 -13.38 33.42 -16.84
C PHE A 162 -12.57 34.66 -16.45
N GLY A 163 -11.27 34.70 -16.78
CA GLY A 163 -10.36 35.76 -16.36
C GLY A 163 -9.84 35.56 -14.93
N PRO A 164 -9.35 36.63 -14.27
CA PRO A 164 -8.89 36.57 -12.88
C PRO A 164 -9.95 35.96 -11.96
N LEU A 165 -9.53 35.05 -11.07
CA LEU A 165 -10.45 34.35 -10.19
C LEU A 165 -10.58 35.02 -8.82
N GLU A 166 -9.71 35.99 -8.53
CA GLU A 166 -9.74 36.78 -7.31
C GLU A 166 -10.92 37.76 -7.33
N ASN A 167 -11.56 37.97 -6.17
CA ASN A 167 -12.59 39.00 -5.97
C ASN A 167 -13.83 38.90 -6.89
N LEU A 168 -14.14 37.70 -7.38
CA LEU A 168 -15.33 37.45 -8.19
C LEU A 168 -16.61 37.78 -7.42
N ARG A 169 -17.54 38.47 -8.11
CA ARG A 169 -18.89 38.68 -7.60
C ARG A 169 -19.60 37.34 -7.46
N ARG A 170 -20.62 37.27 -6.59
CA ARG A 170 -21.36 36.03 -6.30
C ARG A 170 -21.83 35.31 -7.57
N ASN A 171 -22.41 36.03 -8.53
CA ASN A 171 -22.91 35.44 -9.78
C ASN A 171 -21.80 34.90 -10.69
N GLU A 172 -20.62 35.52 -10.68
CA GLU A 172 -19.45 35.06 -11.44
C GLU A 172 -18.84 33.82 -10.78
N ARG A 173 -18.73 33.84 -9.45
CA ARG A 173 -18.26 32.70 -8.67
C ARG A 173 -19.15 31.47 -8.84
N LEU A 174 -20.48 31.64 -8.89
CA LEU A 174 -21.40 30.53 -9.15
C LEU A 174 -21.14 29.89 -10.52
N LYS A 175 -20.89 30.67 -11.57
CA LYS A 175 -20.56 30.14 -12.91
C LYS A 175 -19.25 29.36 -12.91
N VAL A 176 -18.22 29.88 -12.23
CA VAL A 176 -16.93 29.20 -12.11
C VAL A 176 -17.06 27.89 -11.31
N LEU A 177 -17.79 27.91 -10.20
CA LEU A 177 -18.01 26.71 -9.38
C LEU A 177 -18.87 25.66 -10.11
N ALA A 178 -19.88 26.07 -10.88
CA ALA A 178 -20.63 25.17 -11.74
C ALA A 178 -19.71 24.51 -12.80
N TRP A 179 -18.83 25.29 -13.43
CA TRP A 179 -17.85 24.75 -14.36
C TRP A 179 -16.88 23.75 -13.69
N PHE A 180 -16.37 24.07 -12.49
CA PHE A 180 -15.53 23.13 -11.73
C PHE A 180 -16.27 21.83 -11.35
N ARG A 181 -17.58 21.93 -11.09
CA ARG A 181 -18.44 20.76 -10.83
C ARG A 181 -18.53 19.88 -12.07
N ASP A 182 -18.79 20.47 -13.23
CA ASP A 182 -18.88 19.74 -14.51
C ASP A 182 -17.54 19.07 -14.89
N GLN A 183 -16.42 19.69 -14.51
CA GLN A 183 -15.07 19.14 -14.68
C GLN A 183 -14.66 18.14 -13.58
N ASN A 184 -15.58 17.77 -12.67
CA ASN A 184 -15.34 16.84 -11.56
C ASN A 184 -14.18 17.25 -10.61
N VAL A 185 -13.87 18.55 -10.51
CA VAL A 185 -12.71 19.03 -9.73
C VAL A 185 -12.89 18.80 -8.23
N PHE A 186 -14.13 18.85 -7.73
CA PHE A 186 -14.40 18.69 -6.29
C PHE A 186 -14.17 17.28 -5.75
N GLN A 187 -13.98 16.27 -6.62
CA GLN A 187 -13.58 14.92 -6.21
C GLN A 187 -12.09 14.84 -5.81
N GLN A 188 -11.31 15.86 -6.18
CA GLN A 188 -9.88 15.88 -5.90
C GLN A 188 -9.59 16.29 -4.45
N ARG A 189 -8.58 15.66 -3.84
CA ARG A 189 -8.16 15.94 -2.47
C ARG A 189 -7.76 17.42 -2.34
N ARG A 190 -8.27 18.10 -1.31
CA ARG A 190 -8.04 19.54 -1.04
C ARG A 190 -8.50 20.50 -2.15
N ALA A 191 -9.34 20.08 -3.10
CA ALA A 191 -9.84 20.96 -4.16
C ALA A 191 -10.49 22.24 -3.62
N ILE A 192 -11.39 22.11 -2.64
CA ILE A 192 -12.12 23.23 -2.04
C ILE A 192 -11.15 24.23 -1.40
N ASP A 193 -10.09 23.76 -0.76
CA ASP A 193 -9.11 24.62 -0.09
C ASP A 193 -8.39 25.50 -1.09
N ARG A 194 -7.98 24.90 -2.21
CA ARG A 194 -7.16 25.57 -3.23
C ARG A 194 -7.98 26.48 -4.11
N ILE A 195 -9.19 26.06 -4.46
CA ILE A 195 -10.17 26.93 -5.11
C ILE A 195 -10.45 28.13 -4.19
N GLY A 196 -10.62 27.91 -2.88
CA GLY A 196 -10.81 28.98 -1.89
C GLY A 196 -9.66 29.98 -1.84
N VAL A 197 -8.41 29.50 -1.81
CA VAL A 197 -7.22 30.36 -1.87
C VAL A 197 -7.21 31.18 -3.17
N GLN A 198 -7.40 30.54 -4.32
CA GLN A 198 -7.33 31.23 -5.61
C GLN A 198 -8.47 32.25 -5.78
N MET A 199 -9.66 31.92 -5.31
CA MET A 199 -10.83 32.80 -5.39
C MET A 199 -10.88 33.84 -4.26
N GLN A 200 -9.95 33.77 -3.30
CA GLN A 200 -9.90 34.59 -2.08
C GLN A 200 -11.20 34.55 -1.25
N VAL A 201 -11.78 33.35 -1.13
CA VAL A 201 -13.01 33.12 -0.33
C VAL A 201 -12.84 31.97 0.64
N SER A 202 -13.65 31.98 1.70
CA SER A 202 -13.65 30.91 2.69
C SER A 202 -14.28 29.62 2.13
N ARG A 203 -13.93 28.47 2.72
CA ARG A 203 -14.62 27.19 2.45
C ARG A 203 -16.12 27.30 2.66
N ALA A 204 -16.55 27.99 3.72
CA ALA A 204 -17.97 28.18 4.03
C ALA A 204 -18.70 28.93 2.90
N THR A 205 -18.04 29.92 2.28
CA THR A 205 -18.57 30.63 1.10
C THR A 205 -18.75 29.68 -0.08
N ILE A 206 -17.77 28.81 -0.36
CA ILE A 206 -17.85 27.83 -1.44
C ILE A 206 -18.99 26.85 -1.20
N TYR A 207 -19.12 26.28 0.00
CA TYR A 207 -20.22 25.37 0.34
C TYR A 207 -21.59 26.04 0.19
N ASN A 208 -21.72 27.30 0.62
CA ASN A 208 -22.96 28.05 0.49
C ASN A 208 -23.35 28.28 -0.97
N ASP A 209 -22.36 28.48 -1.84
CA ASP A 209 -22.59 28.70 -3.26
C ASP A 209 -22.87 27.38 -4.01
N MET A 210 -22.18 26.28 -3.67
CA MET A 210 -22.52 24.95 -4.20
C MET A 210 -23.95 24.55 -3.81
N LYS A 211 -24.34 24.81 -2.56
CA LYS A 211 -25.72 24.58 -2.11
C LYS A 211 -26.75 25.43 -2.86
N ALA A 212 -26.37 26.62 -3.32
CA ALA A 212 -27.25 27.45 -4.15
C ALA A 212 -27.40 26.85 -5.56
N LEU A 213 -26.31 26.36 -6.16
CA LEU A 213 -26.34 25.66 -7.46
C LEU A 213 -27.23 24.41 -7.42
N ASP A 214 -27.13 23.61 -6.36
CA ASP A 214 -27.94 22.39 -6.23
C ASP A 214 -29.44 22.67 -6.08
N ARG A 215 -29.81 23.85 -5.54
CA ARG A 215 -31.21 24.29 -5.43
C ARG A 215 -31.77 24.75 -6.77
N ASP A 216 -30.99 25.54 -7.51
CA ASP A 216 -31.39 26.01 -8.83
C ASP A 216 -31.61 24.83 -9.80
N ASP A 217 -30.78 23.78 -9.73
CA ASP A 217 -30.96 22.56 -10.54
C ASP A 217 -32.23 21.77 -10.15
N SER A 218 -32.59 21.77 -8.85
CA SER A 218 -33.80 21.10 -8.36
C SER A 218 -35.11 21.79 -8.75
N ASP A 219 -35.10 23.13 -8.87
CA ASP A 219 -36.28 23.90 -9.30
C ASP A 219 -36.52 23.79 -10.82
N VAL A 220 -35.44 23.65 -11.62
CA VAL A 220 -35.55 23.42 -13.08
C VAL A 220 -36.09 22.02 -13.39
N SER A 221 -35.77 21.02 -12.57
CA SER A 221 -36.28 19.65 -12.75
C SER A 221 -37.71 19.46 -12.22
N ALA A 222 -38.18 20.33 -11.31
CA ALA A 222 -39.56 20.33 -10.81
C ALA A 222 -40.56 21.10 -11.69
N SER A 223 -40.10 22.00 -12.57
CA SER A 223 -40.94 22.85 -13.43
C SER A 223 -41.10 22.33 -14.88
N GLY A 224 -40.55 21.14 -15.17
CA GLY A 224 -40.59 20.48 -16.48
C GLY A 224 -41.65 19.38 -16.68
N PHE A 225 -42.70 19.35 -15.84
CA PHE A 225 -43.84 18.43 -15.99
C PHE A 225 -45.16 19.18 -16.18
#